data_AF-A0A383AYI7-F1
#
_entry.id   AF-A0A383AYI7-F1
#
_cell.length_a   1.000
_cell.length_b   1.000
_cell.length_c   1.000
_cell.angle_alpha   90.00
_cell.angle_beta   90.00
_cell.angle_gamma   90.00
#
_symmetry.space_group_name_H-M   'P 1'
#
loop_
_entity.id
_entity.type
_entity.pdbx_description
1 polymer ?
#
loop_
_entity_poly.entity_id
_entity_poly.type
_entity_poly.pdbx_seq_one_letter_code
_entity_poly.pdbx_strand_id
1 'polypeptide(L)'
;MVKYRYSEELAFDLPGMGRIRLINNFISNEEWLGIENGMGRMKIIRTEIEAINWIGSMEELPYEYLVMEDAPCLVYLKEDGWPDRVEPLNPEDDFLQEVFESAYLDNSNFSNIYAPYGSDAYNLSIGDVWNSRVDSVRRFLNSDSPES
;
A
#
# COMPACT_ATOMS: atom_id res chain seq x y z
N MET A 1 -12.09 3.69 13.51
CA MET A 1 -10.69 3.23 13.49
C MET A 1 -10.68 1.71 13.37
N VAL A 2 -9.96 1.18 12.39
CA VAL A 2 -9.74 -0.25 12.18
C VAL A 2 -8.25 -0.51 12.24
N LYS A 3 -7.87 -1.65 12.82
CA LYS A 3 -6.49 -2.12 12.90
C LYS A 3 -6.43 -3.53 12.35
N TYR A 4 -5.57 -3.78 11.38
CA TYR A 4 -5.39 -5.12 10.83
C TYR A 4 -3.93 -5.38 10.47
N ARG A 5 -3.55 -6.67 10.45
CA ARG A 5 -2.24 -7.11 9.97
C ARG A 5 -2.36 -7.42 8.48
N TYR A 6 -1.52 -6.79 7.68
CA TYR A 6 -1.35 -7.07 6.26
C TYR A 6 -0.15 -7.98 6.06
N SER A 7 -0.28 -8.95 5.16
CA SER A 7 0.80 -9.81 4.73
C SER A 7 0.63 -10.11 3.25
N GLU A 8 1.67 -9.85 2.49
CA GLU A 8 1.76 -10.14 1.07
C GLU A 8 3.07 -10.86 0.77
N GLU A 9 2.96 -11.87 -0.09
CA GLU A 9 4.10 -12.48 -0.74
C GLU A 9 3.82 -12.56 -2.25
N LEU A 10 4.67 -11.91 -3.05
CA LEU A 10 4.68 -12.03 -4.50
C LEU A 10 5.96 -12.74 -4.93
N ALA A 11 5.85 -13.81 -5.69
CA ALA A 11 7.00 -14.50 -6.26
C ALA A 11 6.76 -14.87 -7.72
N PHE A 12 7.72 -14.54 -8.59
CA PHE A 12 7.66 -14.87 -10.01
C PHE A 12 9.06 -14.97 -10.60
N ASP A 13 9.21 -15.75 -11.67
CA ASP A 13 10.48 -15.88 -12.39
C ASP A 13 10.49 -14.93 -13.58
N LEU A 14 11.53 -14.09 -13.66
CA LEU A 14 11.81 -13.27 -14.84
C LEU A 14 12.91 -13.90 -15.70
N PRO A 15 12.65 -14.17 -16.99
CA PRO A 15 13.69 -14.59 -17.92
C PRO A 15 14.88 -13.62 -17.89
N GLY A 16 16.08 -14.13 -17.63
CA GLY A 16 17.32 -13.34 -17.59
C GLY A 16 17.67 -12.69 -16.25
N MET A 17 16.70 -12.49 -15.36
CA MET A 17 16.93 -11.89 -14.02
C MET A 17 16.80 -12.90 -12.87
N GLY A 18 16.13 -14.03 -13.10
CA GLY A 18 15.91 -15.07 -12.10
C GLY A 18 14.63 -14.83 -11.29
N ARG A 19 14.56 -15.48 -10.12
CA ARG A 19 13.38 -15.41 -9.25
C ARG A 19 13.32 -14.07 -8.54
N ILE A 20 12.20 -13.37 -8.69
CA ILE A 20 11.85 -12.22 -7.86
C ILE A 20 10.95 -12.72 -6.73
N ARG A 21 11.23 -12.28 -5.50
CA ARG A 21 10.35 -12.47 -4.34
C ARG A 21 10.21 -11.15 -3.59
N LEU A 22 9.00 -10.71 -3.36
CA LEU A 22 8.68 -9.52 -2.58
C LEU A 22 7.81 -9.96 -1.42
N ILE A 23 8.23 -9.64 -0.20
CA ILE A 23 7.46 -9.90 1.02
C ILE A 23 7.20 -8.57 1.68
N ASN A 24 5.95 -8.27 1.98
CA ASN A 24 5.54 -7.07 2.68
C ASN A 24 4.59 -7.44 3.83
N ASN A 25 5.00 -7.17 5.06
CA ASN A 25 4.17 -7.30 6.24
C ASN A 25 4.13 -5.96 6.98
N PHE A 26 2.97 -5.60 7.51
CA PHE A 26 2.82 -4.44 8.38
C PHE A 26 1.49 -4.52 9.13
N ILE A 27 1.36 -3.69 10.16
CA ILE A 27 0.07 -3.36 10.76
C ILE A 27 -0.43 -2.06 10.13
N SER A 28 -1.64 -2.09 9.56
CA SER A 28 -2.34 -0.87 9.12
C SER A 28 -3.31 -0.42 10.20
N ASN A 29 -3.25 0.87 10.57
CA ASN A 29 -4.29 1.52 11.36
C ASN A 29 -4.96 2.59 10.49
N GLU A 30 -6.26 2.41 10.26
CA GLU A 30 -7.04 3.23 9.34
C GLU A 30 -8.22 3.88 10.05
N GLU A 31 -8.37 5.19 9.84
CA GLU A 31 -9.40 6.01 10.44
C GLU A 31 -10.15 6.79 9.36
N TRP A 32 -11.42 6.45 9.17
CA TRP A 32 -12.33 7.21 8.32
C TRP A 32 -12.66 8.55 8.96
N LEU A 33 -12.37 9.64 8.24
CA LEU A 33 -12.58 11.02 8.70
C LEU A 33 -13.87 11.63 8.16
N GLY A 34 -14.57 10.95 7.23
CA GLY A 34 -15.79 11.44 6.61
C GLY A 34 -15.59 11.90 5.17
N ILE A 35 -16.59 12.62 4.66
CA ILE A 35 -16.59 13.20 3.31
C ILE A 35 -16.46 14.71 3.45
N GLU A 36 -15.54 15.29 2.68
CA GLU A 36 -15.34 16.73 2.59
C GLU A 36 -15.20 17.14 1.12
N ASN A 37 -15.98 18.13 0.68
CA ASN A 37 -16.00 18.60 -0.72
C ASN A 37 -16.22 17.47 -1.76
N GLY A 38 -17.04 16.48 -1.41
CA GLY A 38 -17.34 15.33 -2.29
C GLY A 38 -16.26 14.24 -2.30
N MET A 39 -15.17 14.40 -1.55
CA MET A 39 -14.10 13.41 -1.44
C MET A 39 -14.12 12.73 -0.08
N GLY A 40 -13.97 11.40 -0.09
CA GLY A 40 -13.74 10.63 1.12
C GLY A 40 -12.36 10.94 1.70
N ARG A 41 -12.23 10.97 3.03
CA ARG A 41 -10.96 11.21 3.71
C ARG A 41 -10.66 10.09 4.69
N MET A 42 -9.45 9.55 4.61
CA MET A 42 -8.97 8.52 5.51
C MET A 42 -7.58 8.86 6.02
N LYS A 43 -7.36 8.70 7.32
CA LYS A 43 -6.03 8.75 7.92
C LYS A 43 -5.48 7.32 8.01
N ILE A 44 -4.24 7.14 7.58
CA ILE A 44 -3.55 5.84 7.62
C ILE A 44 -2.20 6.00 8.30
N ILE A 45 -1.85 5.04 9.14
CA ILE A 45 -0.50 4.85 9.67
C ILE A 45 -0.13 3.37 9.63
N ARG A 46 1.04 3.07 9.06
CA ARG A 46 1.61 1.72 9.02
C ARG A 46 2.71 1.59 10.07
N THR A 47 2.65 0.51 10.84
CA THR A 47 3.60 0.23 11.93
C THR A 47 4.09 -1.21 11.81
N GLU A 48 5.23 -1.54 12.43
CA GLU A 48 5.84 -2.88 12.34
C GLU A 48 6.07 -3.29 10.86
N ILE A 49 6.67 -2.40 10.06
CA ILE A 49 6.89 -2.66 8.63
C ILE A 49 8.07 -3.63 8.48
N GLU A 50 7.79 -4.80 7.90
CA GLU A 50 8.79 -5.76 7.47
C GLU A 50 8.66 -5.96 5.95
N ALA A 51 9.64 -5.45 5.20
CA ALA A 51 9.66 -5.56 3.76
C ALA A 51 11.02 -6.10 3.28
N ILE A 52 10.98 -7.12 2.43
CA ILE A 52 12.19 -7.75 1.88
C ILE A 52 11.96 -8.06 0.40
N ASN A 53 12.88 -7.58 -0.44
CA ASN A 53 12.91 -7.91 -1.85
C ASN A 53 14.07 -8.85 -2.14
N TRP A 54 13.83 -9.84 -2.99
CA TRP A 54 14.85 -10.73 -3.53
C TRP A 54 14.85 -10.63 -5.04
N ILE A 55 16.03 -10.47 -5.61
CA ILE A 55 16.27 -10.58 -7.05
C ILE A 55 17.34 -11.67 -7.24
N GLY A 56 16.91 -12.84 -7.70
CA GLY A 56 17.74 -14.04 -7.75
C GLY A 56 18.20 -14.45 -6.35
N SER A 57 19.49 -14.31 -6.07
CA SER A 57 20.10 -14.60 -4.76
C SER A 57 20.45 -13.34 -3.96
N MET A 58 20.15 -12.15 -4.48
CA MET A 58 20.42 -10.89 -3.80
C MET A 58 19.20 -10.49 -2.98
N GLU A 59 19.43 -10.19 -1.71
CA GLU A 59 18.44 -9.56 -0.82
C GLU A 59 18.63 -8.04 -0.89
N GLU A 60 17.54 -7.32 -1.11
CA GLU A 60 17.49 -5.87 -1.17
C GLU A 60 16.37 -5.37 -0.26
N LEU A 61 16.72 -4.46 0.65
CA LEU A 61 15.75 -3.83 1.53
C LEU A 61 15.17 -2.58 0.85
N PRO A 62 13.85 -2.43 0.75
CA PRO A 62 13.23 -1.24 0.20
C PRO A 62 13.27 -0.11 1.24
N TYR A 63 14.44 0.50 1.46
CA TYR A 63 14.66 1.50 2.50
C TYR A 63 13.66 2.66 2.45
N GLU A 64 13.31 3.13 1.26
CA GLU A 64 12.33 4.19 1.05
C GLU A 64 10.93 3.80 1.56
N TYR A 65 10.55 2.53 1.44
CA TYR A 65 9.28 2.04 1.99
C TYR A 65 9.33 1.85 3.51
N LEU A 66 10.49 1.47 4.04
CA LEU A 66 10.68 1.28 5.49
C LEU A 66 10.64 2.62 6.26
N VAL A 67 11.11 3.72 5.67
CA VAL A 67 11.08 5.05 6.34
C VAL A 67 9.67 5.62 6.49
N MET A 68 8.66 5.01 5.85
CA MET A 68 7.25 5.34 6.04
C MET A 68 6.70 4.81 7.39
N GLU A 69 7.42 3.93 8.08
CA GLU A 69 6.98 3.39 9.37
C GLU A 69 6.69 4.51 10.38
N ASP A 70 5.56 4.38 11.06
CA ASP A 70 5.04 5.34 12.03
C ASP A 70 4.71 6.74 11.47
N ALA A 71 4.87 6.98 10.17
CA ALA A 71 4.51 8.24 9.52
C ALA A 71 3.02 8.21 9.06
N PRO A 72 2.15 9.08 9.61
CA PRO A 72 0.76 9.14 9.21
C PRO A 72 0.58 9.94 7.90
N CYS A 73 -0.38 9.51 7.08
CA CYS A 73 -0.81 10.22 5.88
C CYS A 73 -2.34 10.35 5.81
N LEU A 74 -2.80 11.28 4.98
CA LEU A 74 -4.19 11.43 4.56
C LEU A 74 -4.36 10.92 3.14
N VAL A 75 -5.24 9.93 2.96
CA VAL A 75 -5.66 9.44 1.65
C VAL A 75 -7.04 10.02 1.33
N TYR A 76 -7.12 10.65 0.16
CA TYR A 76 -8.33 11.21 -0.42
C TYR A 76 -8.92 10.23 -1.42
N LEU A 77 -10.20 9.97 -1.28
CA LEU A 77 -10.94 9.01 -2.10
C LEU A 77 -11.92 9.73 -3.01
N LYS A 78 -12.01 9.26 -4.24
CA LYS A 78 -13.09 9.59 -5.16
C LYS A 78 -14.42 9.06 -4.64
N GLU A 79 -15.51 9.53 -5.23
CA GLU A 79 -16.87 9.04 -4.91
C GLU A 79 -17.02 7.53 -5.13
N ASP A 80 -16.24 6.95 -6.05
CA ASP A 80 -16.24 5.51 -6.33
C ASP A 80 -15.37 4.69 -5.37
N GLY A 81 -14.69 5.35 -4.41
CA GLY A 81 -13.87 4.70 -3.39
C GLY A 81 -12.44 4.37 -3.76
N TRP A 82 -12.02 4.68 -4.99
CA TRP A 82 -10.62 4.62 -5.36
C TRP A 82 -9.87 5.83 -4.80
N PRO A 83 -8.60 5.66 -4.42
CA PRO A 83 -7.78 6.77 -4.01
C PRO A 83 -7.52 7.71 -5.19
N ASP A 84 -7.45 8.99 -4.89
CA ASP A 84 -7.19 10.09 -5.83
C ASP A 84 -5.87 10.79 -5.53
N ARG A 85 -5.65 11.08 -4.24
CA ARG A 85 -4.48 11.78 -3.74
C ARG A 85 -4.10 11.22 -2.38
N VAL A 86 -2.82 11.30 -2.06
CA VAL A 86 -2.31 11.13 -0.71
C VAL A 86 -1.40 12.30 -0.35
N GLU A 87 -1.37 12.67 0.93
CA GLU A 87 -0.43 13.64 1.47
C GLU A 87 0.04 13.22 2.86
N PRO A 88 1.31 13.47 3.22
CA PRO A 88 1.77 13.39 4.60
C PRO A 88 0.86 14.20 5.52
N LEU A 89 0.57 13.66 6.70
CA LEU A 89 -0.24 14.40 7.68
C LEU A 89 0.60 15.49 8.36
N ASN A 90 1.91 15.25 8.52
CA ASN A 90 2.82 16.19 9.17
C ASN A 90 3.83 16.77 8.16
N PRO A 91 4.17 18.07 8.24
CA PRO A 91 5.13 18.71 7.32
C PRO A 91 6.55 18.13 7.38
N GLU A 92 6.97 17.59 8.52
CA GLU A 92 8.26 16.91 8.66
C GLU A 92 8.36 15.65 7.79
N ASP A 93 7.23 15.09 7.39
CA ASP A 93 7.09 13.88 6.57
C ASP A 93 6.91 14.23 5.07
N ASP A 94 7.04 15.51 4.67
CA ASP A 94 6.89 15.97 3.27
C ASP A 94 7.80 15.20 2.28
N PHE A 95 8.98 14.76 2.74
CA PHE A 95 9.91 13.96 1.94
C PHE A 95 9.39 12.55 1.60
N LEU A 96 8.32 12.09 2.28
CA LEU A 96 7.69 10.80 2.05
C LEU A 96 6.57 10.85 1.00
N GLN A 97 6.30 12.01 0.39
CA GLN A 97 5.22 12.18 -0.60
C GLN A 97 5.24 11.11 -1.69
N GLU A 98 6.38 10.90 -2.35
CA GLU A 98 6.51 9.92 -3.44
C GLU A 98 6.33 8.47 -2.94
N VAL A 99 6.80 8.18 -1.73
CA VAL A 99 6.64 6.86 -1.11
C VAL A 99 5.17 6.58 -0.80
N PHE A 100 4.45 7.57 -0.27
CA PHE A 100 3.03 7.45 -0.01
C PHE A 100 2.23 7.28 -1.31
N GLU A 101 2.54 8.04 -2.35
CA GLU A 101 1.89 7.90 -3.66
C GLU A 101 2.11 6.50 -4.23
N SER A 102 3.33 5.98 -4.17
CA SER A 102 3.65 4.62 -4.58
C SER A 102 2.87 3.56 -3.76
N ALA A 103 2.77 3.77 -2.44
CA ALA A 103 2.13 2.83 -1.53
C ALA A 103 0.59 2.77 -1.65
N TYR A 104 -0.06 3.88 -2.04
CA TYR A 104 -1.51 4.02 -1.99
C TYR A 104 -2.18 4.34 -3.33
N LEU A 105 -1.49 4.96 -4.29
CA LEU A 105 -2.03 5.27 -5.61
C LEU A 105 -1.59 4.25 -6.67
N ASP A 106 -0.30 3.90 -6.69
CA ASP A 106 0.28 3.00 -7.70
C ASP A 106 0.29 1.53 -7.27
N ASN A 107 0.02 1.26 -6.00
CA ASN A 107 -0.03 -0.10 -5.50
C ASN A 107 -1.32 -0.79 -5.97
N SER A 108 -1.19 -1.75 -6.90
CA SER A 108 -2.29 -2.59 -7.38
C SER A 108 -3.03 -3.39 -6.29
N ASN A 109 -2.47 -3.44 -5.07
CA ASN A 109 -3.07 -4.11 -3.92
C ASN A 109 -3.94 -3.16 -3.09
N PHE A 110 -3.95 -1.87 -3.42
CA PHE A 110 -4.87 -0.94 -2.81
C PHE A 110 -6.27 -1.18 -3.38
N SER A 111 -7.08 -1.88 -2.61
CA SER A 111 -8.46 -2.18 -2.96
C SER A 111 -9.35 -0.95 -2.74
N ASN A 112 -10.45 -0.86 -3.48
CA ASN A 112 -11.50 0.14 -3.26
C ASN A 112 -11.86 0.20 -1.76
N ILE A 113 -11.55 1.32 -1.10
CA ILE A 113 -11.71 1.47 0.35
C ILE A 113 -13.13 1.89 0.73
N TYR A 114 -13.92 2.35 -0.24
CA TYR A 114 -15.34 2.53 -0.01
C TYR A 114 -16.04 1.19 0.18
N ALA A 115 -15.53 0.09 -0.39
CA ALA A 115 -16.09 -1.23 -0.07
C ALA A 115 -15.98 -1.53 1.44
N PRO A 116 -14.86 -1.43 2.15
CA PRO A 116 -14.81 -1.68 3.60
C PRO A 116 -15.43 -0.58 4.51
N TYR A 117 -15.69 0.64 4.03
CA TYR A 117 -16.22 1.75 4.85
C TYR A 117 -17.51 2.42 4.36
N GLY A 118 -18.05 2.00 3.22
CA GLY A 118 -19.25 2.53 2.57
C GLY A 118 -20.51 1.70 2.82
N SER A 119 -21.61 2.03 2.12
CA SER A 119 -22.89 1.34 2.32
C SER A 119 -22.87 -0.14 1.91
N ASP A 120 -21.95 -0.52 1.03
CA ASP A 120 -21.75 -1.90 0.56
C ASP A 120 -20.70 -2.66 1.39
N ALA A 121 -20.36 -2.14 2.59
CA ALA A 121 -19.37 -2.75 3.46
C ALA A 121 -19.79 -4.08 4.07
N TYR A 122 -18.89 -5.05 3.94
CA TYR A 122 -18.97 -6.32 4.63
C TYR A 122 -18.55 -6.12 6.09
N ASN A 123 -19.47 -6.32 7.02
CA ASN A 123 -19.14 -6.36 8.44
C ASN A 123 -18.30 -7.61 8.74
N LEU A 124 -16.99 -7.39 8.97
CA LEU A 124 -16.08 -8.42 9.46
C LEU A 124 -16.01 -8.35 11.00
N SER A 125 -16.16 -9.50 11.65
CA SER A 125 -15.97 -9.63 13.10
C SER A 125 -14.48 -9.73 13.44
N ILE A 126 -14.13 -9.46 14.70
CA ILE A 126 -12.77 -9.68 15.19
C ILE A 126 -12.41 -11.17 15.03
N GLY A 127 -11.39 -11.46 14.22
CA GLY A 127 -10.95 -12.82 13.89
C GLY A 127 -11.36 -13.30 12.50
N ASP A 128 -12.22 -12.57 11.79
CA ASP A 128 -12.59 -12.91 10.41
C ASP A 128 -11.47 -12.61 9.42
N VAL A 129 -11.39 -13.41 8.35
CA VAL A 129 -10.43 -13.24 7.25
C VAL A 129 -11.20 -12.91 5.98
N TRP A 130 -10.77 -11.86 5.29
CA TRP A 130 -11.24 -11.53 3.95
C TRP A 130 -10.17 -11.90 2.92
N ASN A 131 -10.60 -12.44 1.78
CA ASN A 131 -9.71 -12.79 0.69
C ASN A 131 -10.17 -12.05 -0.56
N SER A 132 -9.29 -11.24 -1.13
CA SER A 132 -9.48 -10.65 -2.46
C SER A 132 -8.74 -11.51 -3.50
N ARG A 133 -9.33 -11.67 -4.69
CA ARG A 133 -8.66 -12.29 -5.84
C ARG A 133 -8.56 -11.27 -6.95
N VAL A 134 -7.35 -11.11 -7.48
CA VAL A 134 -7.07 -10.28 -8.64
C VAL A 134 -6.76 -11.23 -9.80
N ASP A 135 -7.57 -11.17 -10.87
CA ASP A 135 -7.44 -12.10 -12.01
C ASP A 135 -6.18 -11.80 -12.86
N SER A 136 -5.66 -10.57 -12.82
CA SER A 136 -4.40 -10.22 -13.49
C SER A 136 -3.74 -9.00 -12.86
N VAL A 137 -2.43 -9.05 -12.68
CA VAL A 137 -1.61 -7.90 -12.25
C VAL A 137 -0.70 -7.51 -13.42
N ARG A 138 -0.65 -6.22 -13.77
CA ARG A 138 0.31 -5.67 -14.72
C ARG A 138 1.30 -4.79 -13.95
N ARG A 139 2.58 -5.19 -13.94
CA ARG A 139 3.68 -4.40 -13.39
C ARG A 139 4.58 -3.94 -14.54
N PHE A 140 4.97 -2.67 -14.55
CA PHE A 140 6.00 -2.17 -15.44
C PHE A 140 7.31 -2.20 -14.67
N LEU A 141 8.27 -2.99 -15.17
CA LEU A 141 9.62 -3.07 -14.61
C LEU A 141 10.55 -2.39 -15.60
N ASN A 142 11.01 -1.19 -15.27
CA ASN A 142 12.06 -0.54 -16.04
C ASN A 142 13.42 -0.99 -15.50
N SER A 143 14.25 -1.54 -16.38
CA SER A 143 15.62 -1.94 -16.06
C SER A 143 16.60 -0.82 -16.42
N ASP A 144 16.21 0.45 -16.22
CA ASP A 144 17.10 1.58 -16.52
C ASP A 144 18.37 1.41 -15.66
N SER A 145 19.37 0.80 -16.28
CA SER A 145 20.73 0.75 -15.76
C SER A 145 21.18 2.20 -15.64
N PRO A 146 21.92 2.59 -14.59
CA PRO A 146 22.68 3.82 -14.68
C PRO A 146 23.52 3.73 -15.96
N GLU A 147 23.47 4.76 -16.81
CA GLU A 147 24.31 4.80 -18.01
C GLU A 147 25.76 4.49 -17.62
N SER A 148 26.36 3.54 -18.33
CA SER A 148 27.70 3.02 -18.08
C SER A 148 28.80 4.06 -18.28
#